data_AF-X1R5M2-F1
#
_entry.id   AF-X1R5M2-F1
#
_cell.length_a   1.000
_cell.length_b   1.000
_cell.length_c   1.000
_cell.angle_alpha   90.00
_cell.angle_beta   90.00
_cell.angle_gamma   90.00
#
_symmetry.space_group_name_H-M   'P 1'
#
loop_
_entity.id
_entity.type
_entity.pdbx_description
1 polymer ?
#
loop_
_entity_poly.entity_id
_entity_poly.type
_entity_poly.pdbx_seq_one_letter_code
_entity_poly.pdbx_strand_id
1 'polypeptide(L)'
;MEHLKHIVEEKIRNNKRLQRKLSIYLSRKYTQKKLNEIAAFYGKIKDTGVSQVFIRTEKERKENKNLDKLLQTIEKMVNVQCGDLT
;
A
#
# COMPACT_ATOMS: atom_id res chain seq x y z
N MET A 1 -9.34 -4.12 -2.38
CA MET A 1 -7.93 -4.51 -2.05
C MET A 1 -7.23 -5.15 -3.24
N GLU A 2 -7.87 -6.06 -3.99
CA GLU A 2 -7.28 -6.68 -5.19
C GLU A 2 -6.88 -5.65 -6.25
N HIS A 3 -7.72 -4.67 -6.53
CA HIS A 3 -7.41 -3.58 -7.46
C HIS A 3 -6.15 -2.79 -7.06
N LEU A 4 -6.02 -2.39 -5.78
CA LEU A 4 -4.83 -1.73 -5.25
C LEU A 4 -3.57 -2.58 -5.45
N LYS A 5 -3.68 -3.88 -5.15
CA LYS A 5 -2.58 -4.82 -5.33
C LYS A 5 -2.15 -4.90 -6.79
N HIS A 6 -3.10 -4.95 -7.73
CA HIS A 6 -2.82 -4.97 -9.17
C HIS A 6 -2.10 -3.70 -9.64
N ILE A 7 -2.59 -2.51 -9.29
CA ILE A 7 -1.94 -1.22 -9.65
C ILE A 7 -0.47 -1.20 -9.18
N VAL A 8 -0.23 -1.65 -7.95
CA VAL A 8 1.12 -1.70 -7.37
C VAL A 8 2.01 -2.70 -8.10
N GLU A 9 1.48 -3.88 -8.44
CA GLU A 9 2.20 -4.92 -9.19
C GLU A 9 2.59 -4.44 -10.60
N GLU A 10 1.69 -3.75 -11.30
CA GLU A 10 1.96 -3.17 -12.62
C GLU A 10 3.05 -2.11 -12.58
N LYS A 11 3.05 -1.27 -11.53
CA LYS A 11 4.02 -0.18 -11.39
C LYS A 11 5.40 -0.66 -10.95
N ILE A 12 5.48 -1.71 -10.14
CA ILE A 12 6.73 -2.20 -9.53
C ILE A 12 7.00 -3.63 -9.97
N ARG A 13 7.19 -3.91 -11.25
CA ARG A 13 7.27 -5.30 -11.77
C ARG A 13 8.39 -6.15 -11.16
N ASN A 14 9.53 -5.55 -10.84
CA ASN A 14 10.76 -6.29 -10.51
C ASN A 14 11.09 -6.37 -9.02
N ASN A 15 10.23 -5.86 -8.13
CA ASN A 15 10.52 -5.85 -6.69
C ASN A 15 9.32 -6.31 -5.85
N LYS A 16 9.18 -7.63 -5.70
CA LYS A 16 8.08 -8.27 -4.94
C LYS A 16 8.00 -7.81 -3.48
N ARG A 17 9.15 -7.53 -2.84
CA ARG A 17 9.17 -7.03 -1.46
C ARG A 17 8.59 -5.61 -1.38
N LEU A 18 8.99 -4.74 -2.31
CA LEU A 18 8.47 -3.37 -2.39
C LEU A 18 7.00 -3.36 -2.80
N GLN A 19 6.59 -4.17 -3.79
CA GLN A 19 5.19 -4.35 -4.18
C GLN A 19 4.33 -4.65 -2.95
N ARG A 20 4.69 -5.71 -2.21
CA ARG A 20 3.95 -6.13 -1.02
C ARG A 20 3.92 -5.06 0.07
N LYS A 21 5.04 -4.38 0.30
CA LYS A 21 5.13 -3.27 1.26
C LYS A 21 4.13 -2.16 0.90
N LEU A 22 4.15 -1.69 -0.35
CA LEU A 22 3.30 -0.58 -0.79
C LEU A 22 1.83 -0.99 -0.88
N SER A 23 1.53 -2.21 -1.32
CA SER A 23 0.16 -2.69 -1.38
C SER A 23 -0.49 -2.74 0.01
N ILE A 24 0.24 -3.22 1.03
CA ILE A 24 -0.21 -3.22 2.43
C ILE A 24 -0.40 -1.78 2.94
N TYR A 25 0.58 -0.90 2.71
CA TYR A 25 0.51 0.50 3.09
C TYR A 25 -0.72 1.21 2.51
N LEU A 26 -0.94 1.10 1.19
CA LEU A 26 -2.06 1.72 0.49
C LEU A 26 -3.40 1.11 0.91
N SER A 27 -3.44 -0.21 1.13
CA SER A 27 -4.65 -0.86 1.66
C SER A 27 -5.03 -0.29 3.01
N ARG A 28 -4.06 -0.04 3.90
CA ARG A 28 -4.33 0.57 5.20
C ARG A 28 -4.74 2.04 5.10
N LYS A 29 -4.16 2.78 4.16
CA LYS A 29 -4.39 4.23 3.98
C LYS A 29 -5.74 4.56 3.33
N TYR A 30 -6.14 3.79 2.32
CA TYR A 30 -7.27 4.12 1.46
C TYR A 30 -8.48 3.19 1.59
N THR A 31 -8.40 2.17 2.45
CA THR A 31 -9.56 1.32 2.72
C THR A 31 -9.98 1.44 4.17
N GLN A 32 -11.28 1.31 4.44
CA GLN A 32 -11.83 1.29 5.79
C GLN A 32 -11.65 -0.08 6.50
N LYS A 33 -10.78 -0.95 5.97
CA LYS A 33 -10.56 -2.30 6.49
C LYS A 33 -9.79 -2.28 7.80
N LYS A 34 -10.16 -3.18 8.70
CA LYS A 34 -9.44 -3.44 9.96
C LYS A 34 -8.11 -4.13 9.67
N LEU A 35 -7.15 -4.00 10.61
CA LEU A 35 -5.81 -4.58 10.45
C LEU A 35 -5.83 -6.10 10.24
N ASN A 36 -6.73 -6.80 10.93
CA ASN A 36 -6.91 -8.24 10.79
C ASN A 36 -7.48 -8.63 9.41
N GLU A 37 -8.39 -7.84 8.84
CA GLU A 37 -8.91 -8.07 7.49
C GLU A 37 -7.82 -7.89 6.42
N ILE A 38 -6.98 -6.85 6.58
CA ILE A 38 -5.83 -6.61 5.70
C ILE A 38 -4.82 -7.76 5.83
N ALA A 39 -4.53 -8.19 7.06
CA ALA A 39 -3.61 -9.30 7.33
C ALA A 39 -4.11 -10.61 6.71
N ALA A 40 -5.40 -10.91 6.83
CA ALA A 40 -6.04 -12.06 6.21
C ALA A 40 -5.92 -12.02 4.67
N PHE A 41 -6.16 -10.86 4.05
CA PHE A 41 -6.05 -10.70 2.60
C PHE A 41 -4.62 -10.97 2.09
N TYR A 42 -3.60 -10.45 2.77
CA TYR A 42 -2.22 -10.61 2.32
C TYR A 42 -1.58 -11.94 2.71
N GLY A 43 -2.15 -12.67 3.68
CA GLY A 43 -1.65 -13.92 4.22
C GLY A 43 -0.24 -13.81 4.82
N LYS A 44 0.20 -14.77 5.65
CA LYS A 44 1.59 -14.80 6.19
C LYS A 44 2.06 -13.50 6.88
N ILE A 45 1.13 -12.69 7.38
CA ILE A 45 1.40 -11.48 8.16
C ILE A 45 0.32 -11.36 9.24
N LYS A 46 0.70 -10.94 10.45
CA LYS A 46 -0.24 -10.62 11.52
C LYS A 46 -0.71 -9.17 11.39
N ASP A 47 -1.81 -8.84 12.02
CA ASP A 47 -2.32 -7.47 12.17
C ASP A 47 -1.27 -6.48 12.72
N THR A 48 -0.47 -6.90 13.70
CA THR A 48 0.67 -6.14 14.23
C THR A 48 1.72 -5.88 13.15
N GLY A 49 1.97 -6.85 12.26
CA GLY A 49 2.85 -6.70 11.10
C GLY A 49 2.32 -5.67 10.10
N VAL A 50 1.01 -5.66 9.83
CA VAL A 50 0.38 -4.64 8.98
C VAL A 50 0.57 -3.25 9.56
N SER A 51 0.33 -3.08 10.87
CA SER A 51 0.54 -1.81 11.58
C SER A 51 1.99 -1.33 11.47
N GLN A 52 2.96 -2.22 11.73
CA GLN A 52 4.38 -1.91 11.61
C GLN A 52 4.79 -1.54 10.18
N VAL A 53 4.30 -2.25 9.17
CA VAL A 53 4.56 -1.91 7.75
C VAL A 53 4.04 -0.52 7.44
N PHE A 54 2.84 -0.17 7.91
CA PHE A 54 2.27 1.16 7.71
C PHE A 54 3.13 2.25 8.35
N ILE A 55 3.43 2.13 9.65
CA ILE A 55 4.22 3.14 10.38
C ILE A 55 5.61 3.32 9.77
N ARG A 56 6.29 2.23 9.45
CA ARG A 56 7.64 2.28 8.86
C ARG A 56 7.62 2.91 7.47
N THR A 57 6.63 2.58 6.65
CA THR A 57 6.50 3.15 5.30
C THR A 57 6.13 4.64 5.36
N GLU A 58 5.28 5.05 6.31
CA GLU A 58 4.99 6.48 6.58
C GLU A 58 6.24 7.27 6.97
N LYS A 59 7.10 6.70 7.81
CA LYS A 59 8.37 7.34 8.17
C LYS A 59 9.32 7.39 6.98
N GLU A 60 9.52 6.26 6.31
CA GLU A 60 10.44 6.12 5.18
C GLU A 60 10.10 7.08 4.03
N ARG A 61 8.81 7.28 3.71
CA ARG A 61 8.43 8.22 2.63
C ARG A 61 8.76 9.67 2.96
N LYS A 62 8.73 10.07 4.24
CA LYS A 62 9.08 11.45 4.64
C LYS A 62 10.58 11.71 4.46
N GLU A 63 11.40 10.67 4.61
CA GLU A 63 12.85 10.74 4.52
C GLU A 63 13.37 10.46 3.09
N ASN A 64 12.65 9.63 2.32
CA ASN A 64 13.04 9.19 0.99
C ASN A 64 12.15 9.79 -0.11
N LYS A 65 12.65 10.85 -0.77
CA LYS A 65 11.95 11.54 -1.86
C LYS A 65 11.56 10.64 -3.03
N ASN A 66 12.33 9.59 -3.32
CA ASN A 66 12.02 8.68 -4.43
C ASN A 66 10.83 7.78 -4.07
N LEU A 67 10.79 7.30 -2.83
CA LEU A 67 9.65 6.54 -2.32
C LEU A 67 8.38 7.38 -2.29
N ASP A 68 8.48 8.63 -1.85
CA ASP A 68 7.33 9.54 -1.82
C ASP A 68 6.80 9.83 -3.22
N LYS A 69 7.66 10.16 -4.19
CA LYS A 69 7.26 10.34 -5.59
C LYS A 69 6.58 9.10 -6.18
N LEU A 70 7.11 7.92 -5.87
CA LEU A 70 6.52 6.65 -6.31
C LEU A 70 5.12 6.45 -5.71
N LEU A 71 4.96 6.69 -4.41
CA LEU A 71 3.68 6.63 -3.73
C LEU A 71 2.68 7.63 -4.30
N GLN A 72 3.05 8.90 -4.46
CA GLN A 72 2.19 9.91 -5.08
C GLN A 72 1.75 9.50 -6.49
N THR A 73 2.63 8.88 -7.27
CA THR A 73 2.28 8.38 -8.61
C THR A 73 1.21 7.28 -8.52
N ILE A 74 1.40 6.31 -7.62
CA ILE A 74 0.44 5.22 -7.42
C ILE A 74 -0.88 5.77 -6.86
N GLU A 75 -0.83 6.70 -5.91
CA GLU A 75 -2.01 7.36 -5.33
C GLU A 75 -2.83 8.11 -6.38
N LYS A 76 -2.17 8.81 -7.31
CA LYS A 76 -2.85 9.41 -8.46
C LYS A 76 -3.56 8.36 -9.31
N MET A 77 -2.93 7.22 -9.59
CA MET A 77 -3.56 6.14 -10.35
C MET A 77 -4.78 5.57 -9.62
N VAL A 78 -4.69 5.42 -8.29
CA VAL A 78 -5.81 4.97 -7.45
C VAL A 78 -6.96 5.98 -7.47
N ASN A 79 -6.69 7.28 -7.29
CA ASN A 79 -7.72 8.32 -7.30
C ASN A 79 -8.37 8.51 -8.69
N VAL A 80 -7.60 8.37 -9.78
CA VAL A 80 -8.14 8.49 -11.15
C VAL A 80 -9.06 7.32 -11.51
N GLN A 81 -8.81 6.14 -10.96
CA GLN A 81 -9.60 4.93 -11.24
C GLN A 81 -10.70 4.67 -10.19
N CYS A 82 -10.65 5.34 -9.04
CA CYS A 82 -11.56 5.17 -7.93
C CYS A 82 -12.12 6.54 -7.54
N GLY A 83 -13.11 7.02 -8.30
CA GLY A 83 -13.76 8.32 -8.11
C GLY A 83 -14.54 8.48 -6.80
N ASP A 84 -14.56 7.49 -5.91
CA ASP A 84 -15.38 7.48 -4.69
C ASP A 84 -14.65 6.74 -3.53
N LEU A 85 -13.65 7.38 -2.92
CA LEU A 85 -13.09 6.95 -1.63
C LEU A 85 -12.86 8.13 -0.67
N THR A 86 -13.70 9.16 -0.76
CA THR A 86 -13.88 10.20 0.28
C THR A 86 -15.06 9.86 1.16
#